data_AF-A0A3D0NUD2-F1
#
_entry.id   AF-A0A3D0NUD2-F1
#
_cell.length_a   1.000
_cell.length_b   1.000
_cell.length_c   1.000
_cell.angle_alpha   90.00
_cell.angle_beta   90.00
_cell.angle_gamma   90.00
#
_symmetry.space_group_name_H-M   'P 1'
#
loop_
_entity.id
_entity.type
_entity.pdbx_description
1 polymer ?
#
loop_
_entity_poly.entity_id
_entity_poly.type
_entity_poly.pdbx_seq_one_letter_code
_entity_poly.pdbx_strand_id
1 'polypeptide(L)'
;MKKRMATGLLALLLSAAVTVPAVSTALPVMAAQTISLSWSVNAVETTVTMPGKAQTAFDTAMQSYTGEALTPLAYYSLQVVSGYNLCFLCRQGGANGQPAVLKQVEIYQNGNGSECTVSSVQDFDLMDYMDNYRVPLADAPAPGSSEIVSNPGRSALPEEAAAVYEQSLRLIDGVQYDPLAYLGKQQDGTDTNYAYLCYTSTVTQHPDVYIDVVIVQKNAEGKLSLKSTHSLLGKRTWHPAVNGLLNYTFEGDNQYTAGYAEGTLSLTAEEAGTYQLYWADDSNALDGYYPIGKLKLKAGETGTIHMGYHTAIPVGARRVIATTGSTFVADAYSVWNIPYDKRLSWDNTEKPLYTFNTFSDIHIDKGSLWYVNAEANLKQALKFSVNKDVDYIVVSGDVVTNDSGPDKEWDAYQKVLSRSDYVNPVWESDGNHDMRQSVSSGLKSFVKGSGTDGSDSGLSYFSMTEEKTGDLFIFMSLELSKSPQSSEEFSDKQLAWVTKLLEENASTRNVFLVQHAPVKGFGAGDRMSNPYYKGLLNTDYASNQKFKELLLKYPNIVFLSGHTHEDFVMNYNYDDANGTAAHMIHTPSLAGSTMPNSSDDGLERNGGKG
;
A
#
# COMPACT_ATOMS: atom_id res chain seq x y z
N MET A 1 15.52 -69.22 -42.16
CA MET A 1 14.25 -69.79 -42.67
C MET A 1 13.29 -68.66 -43.03
N LYS A 2 12.86 -68.63 -44.29
CA LYS A 2 11.68 -67.99 -44.94
C LYS A 2 11.34 -66.48 -44.76
N LYS A 3 11.48 -65.81 -45.92
CA LYS A 3 10.96 -64.54 -46.47
C LYS A 3 9.47 -64.20 -46.24
N ARG A 4 9.16 -62.88 -46.31
CA ARG A 4 8.20 -62.15 -47.21
C ARG A 4 8.11 -60.69 -46.69
N MET A 5 8.40 -59.57 -47.37
CA MET A 5 8.04 -58.94 -48.67
C MET A 5 6.55 -58.56 -48.87
N ALA A 6 6.31 -57.23 -48.86
CA ALA A 6 5.67 -56.41 -49.90
C ALA A 6 4.18 -55.97 -49.77
N THR A 7 3.99 -54.63 -49.71
CA THR A 7 3.14 -53.71 -50.53
C THR A 7 1.62 -53.88 -50.73
N GLY A 8 0.92 -52.72 -50.74
CA GLY A 8 -0.25 -52.41 -51.61
C GLY A 8 -1.50 -51.93 -50.83
N LEU A 9 -1.93 -50.66 -50.78
CA LEU A 9 -2.48 -49.70 -51.77
C LEU A 9 -4.02 -49.77 -51.98
N LEU A 10 -4.67 -48.57 -52.00
CA LEU A 10 -5.99 -48.16 -52.54
C LEU A 10 -7.25 -48.38 -51.66
N ALA A 11 -8.27 -47.51 -51.56
CA ALA A 11 -8.76 -46.31 -52.30
C ALA A 11 -9.61 -45.44 -51.32
N LEU A 12 -9.60 -44.09 -51.28
CA LEU A 12 -10.05 -43.01 -52.20
C LEU A 12 -11.57 -42.90 -52.45
N LEU A 13 -12.18 -41.75 -52.08
CA LEU A 13 -13.31 -41.02 -52.72
C LEU A 13 -13.64 -39.76 -51.86
N LEU A 14 -13.12 -38.56 -52.19
CA LEU A 14 -13.70 -37.46 -53.00
C LEU A 14 -14.96 -36.76 -52.45
N SER A 15 -14.82 -35.47 -52.08
CA SER A 15 -15.67 -34.36 -52.55
C SER A 15 -14.87 -33.04 -52.40
N ALA A 16 -14.38 -32.51 -53.51
CA ALA A 16 -14.92 -31.36 -54.26
C ALA A 16 -14.37 -30.01 -53.75
N ALA A 17 -13.23 -29.63 -54.34
CA ALA A 17 -12.68 -28.28 -54.29
C ALA A 17 -13.31 -27.42 -55.40
N VAL A 18 -13.67 -26.19 -55.07
CA VAL A 18 -13.82 -25.08 -56.02
C VAL A 18 -12.76 -24.05 -55.65
N THR A 19 -11.83 -23.81 -56.56
CA THR A 19 -10.78 -22.78 -56.49
C THR A 19 -11.20 -21.58 -57.34
N VAL A 20 -10.99 -20.35 -56.85
CA VAL A 20 -10.38 -19.19 -57.55
C VAL A 20 -10.05 -18.08 -56.50
N PRO A 21 -9.17 -17.09 -56.75
CA PRO A 21 -7.70 -17.14 -56.69
C PRO A 21 -7.11 -16.21 -55.59
N ALA A 22 -5.78 -16.29 -55.44
CA ALA A 22 -4.97 -15.51 -54.54
C ALA A 22 -4.98 -13.98 -54.79
N VAL A 23 -5.06 -13.20 -53.72
CA VAL A 23 -4.48 -11.85 -53.63
C VAL A 23 -3.66 -11.80 -52.34
N SER A 24 -2.34 -11.90 -52.53
CA SER A 24 -1.34 -11.66 -51.49
C SER A 24 -1.24 -10.15 -51.27
N THR A 25 -1.56 -9.69 -50.06
CA THR A 25 -1.09 -8.41 -49.53
C THR A 25 -0.40 -8.69 -48.20
N ALA A 26 0.82 -9.23 -48.28
CA ALA A 26 1.75 -9.21 -47.16
C ALA A 26 2.13 -7.74 -46.90
N LEU A 27 1.66 -7.19 -45.76
CA LEU A 27 2.22 -5.96 -45.20
C LEU A 27 3.66 -6.25 -44.77
N PRO A 28 4.63 -5.38 -45.09
CA PRO A 28 6.02 -5.65 -44.77
C PRO A 28 6.23 -5.59 -43.26
N VAL A 29 6.64 -6.73 -42.69
CA VAL A 29 7.34 -6.79 -41.40
C VAL A 29 8.66 -6.05 -41.59
N MET A 30 8.76 -4.81 -41.09
CA MET A 30 10.05 -4.17 -40.91
C MET A 30 10.76 -4.89 -39.76
N ALA A 31 11.87 -5.54 -40.12
CA ALA A 31 12.76 -6.20 -39.19
C ALA A 31 13.20 -5.25 -38.08
N ALA A 32 13.16 -5.72 -36.83
CA ALA A 32 13.86 -5.07 -35.72
C ALA A 32 15.35 -5.05 -36.06
N GLN A 33 15.84 -3.90 -36.51
CA GLN A 33 17.25 -3.67 -36.70
C GLN A 33 17.86 -3.41 -35.32
N THR A 34 18.66 -4.35 -34.84
CA THR A 34 19.52 -4.16 -33.67
C THR A 34 20.50 -3.04 -34.01
N ILE A 35 20.27 -1.84 -33.49
CA ILE A 35 21.21 -0.72 -33.59
C ILE A 35 21.89 -0.58 -32.23
N SER A 36 23.21 -0.68 -32.25
CA SER A 36 24.11 -0.46 -31.14
C SER A 36 23.90 0.91 -30.50
N LEU A 37 24.03 0.93 -29.18
CA LEU A 37 24.27 2.10 -28.32
C LEU A 37 25.11 3.18 -29.02
N SER A 38 24.47 4.31 -29.36
CA SER A 38 25.03 5.67 -29.45
C SER A 38 24.26 6.48 -30.50
N TRP A 39 23.31 7.33 -30.09
CA TRP A 39 22.90 8.46 -30.93
C TRP A 39 22.71 9.73 -30.10
N SER A 40 23.43 10.72 -30.58
CA SER A 40 23.52 12.14 -30.25
C SER A 40 22.20 12.89 -30.41
N VAL A 41 21.89 13.74 -29.44
CA VAL A 41 20.87 14.80 -29.56
C VAL A 41 21.34 15.77 -30.63
N ASN A 42 20.83 15.62 -31.85
CA ASN A 42 20.95 16.68 -32.84
C ASN A 42 19.95 17.78 -32.50
N ALA A 43 20.46 19.01 -32.47
CA ALA A 43 19.71 20.23 -32.36
C ALA A 43 18.56 20.24 -33.37
N VAL A 44 17.33 20.33 -32.87
CA VAL A 44 16.24 20.86 -33.66
C VAL A 44 15.90 22.21 -33.04
N GLU A 45 16.30 23.25 -33.75
CA GLU A 45 15.78 24.60 -33.63
C GLU A 45 14.26 24.56 -33.86
N THR A 46 13.49 24.36 -32.79
CA THR A 46 12.12 24.87 -32.72
C THR A 46 12.09 25.90 -31.62
N THR A 47 12.28 27.16 -32.00
CA THR A 47 12.06 28.32 -31.13
C THR A 47 10.58 28.37 -30.74
N VAL A 48 10.16 27.57 -29.76
CA VAL A 48 8.98 27.88 -28.95
C VAL A 48 9.39 29.07 -28.10
N THR A 49 8.95 30.26 -28.52
CA THR A 49 9.33 31.49 -27.84
C THR A 49 8.71 31.47 -26.45
N MET A 50 9.53 31.33 -25.39
CA MET A 50 9.07 31.57 -24.02
C MET A 50 8.39 32.95 -23.97
N PRO A 51 7.35 33.17 -23.13
CA PRO A 51 6.74 34.50 -22.99
C PRO A 51 7.85 35.54 -22.78
N GLY A 52 7.89 36.61 -23.60
CA GLY A 52 9.08 37.46 -23.70
C GLY A 52 9.61 38.03 -22.37
N LYS A 53 8.74 38.18 -21.37
CA LYS A 53 9.11 38.56 -20.00
C LYS A 53 9.87 37.48 -19.23
N ALA A 54 9.48 36.20 -19.37
CA ALA A 54 10.14 35.07 -18.72
C ALA A 54 11.53 34.81 -19.32
N GLN A 55 11.69 34.90 -20.64
CA GLN A 55 13.01 34.82 -21.28
C GLN A 55 13.93 35.94 -20.82
N THR A 56 13.43 37.18 -20.80
CA THR A 56 14.22 38.34 -20.34
C THR A 56 14.65 38.17 -18.88
N ALA A 57 13.78 37.64 -18.02
CA ALA A 57 14.10 37.37 -16.62
C ALA A 57 15.19 36.29 -16.50
N PHE A 58 15.08 35.21 -17.27
CA PHE A 58 16.07 34.15 -17.33
C PHE A 58 17.44 34.67 -17.79
N ASP A 59 17.49 35.36 -18.93
CA ASP A 59 18.72 35.90 -19.50
C ASP A 59 19.39 36.90 -18.56
N THR A 60 18.61 37.73 -17.88
CA THR A 60 19.11 38.68 -16.87
C THR A 60 19.69 37.95 -15.66
N ALA A 61 19.01 36.92 -15.16
CA ALA A 61 19.51 36.13 -14.04
C ALA A 61 20.81 35.40 -14.38
N MET A 62 20.93 34.86 -15.60
CA MET A 62 22.12 34.14 -16.04
C MET A 62 23.37 35.04 -16.14
N GLN A 63 23.23 36.36 -16.29
CA GLN A 63 24.38 37.28 -16.28
C GLN A 63 25.15 37.27 -14.95
N SER A 64 24.47 36.93 -13.85
CA SER A 64 25.03 36.91 -12.50
C SER A 64 25.22 35.49 -11.92
N TYR A 65 24.77 34.47 -12.65
CA TYR A 65 24.84 33.07 -12.21
C TYR A 65 26.23 32.48 -12.43
N THR A 66 26.82 31.88 -11.39
CA THR A 66 28.18 31.35 -11.40
C THR A 66 28.25 29.81 -11.44
N GLY A 67 27.11 29.12 -11.50
CA GLY A 67 27.05 27.66 -11.58
C GLY A 67 27.24 27.12 -13.00
N GLU A 68 27.12 25.80 -13.18
CA GLU A 68 27.27 25.19 -14.50
C GLU A 68 26.17 25.65 -15.46
N ALA A 69 26.53 25.79 -16.75
CA ALA A 69 25.65 26.33 -17.78
C ALA A 69 24.28 25.63 -17.84
N LEU A 70 23.23 26.46 -17.82
CA LEU A 70 21.84 26.04 -17.89
C LEU A 70 21.24 26.50 -19.23
N THR A 71 20.59 25.58 -19.95
CA THR A 71 19.78 25.89 -21.13
C THR A 71 18.31 25.77 -20.75
N PRO A 72 17.51 26.84 -20.78
CA PRO A 72 16.09 26.75 -20.46
C PRO A 72 15.37 25.92 -21.53
N LEU A 73 14.55 24.96 -21.09
CA LEU A 73 13.71 24.12 -21.94
C LEU A 73 12.24 24.53 -21.86
N ALA A 74 11.78 24.90 -20.67
CA ALA A 74 10.39 25.31 -20.42
C ALA A 74 10.30 26.26 -19.22
N TYR A 75 9.23 27.05 -19.19
CA TYR A 75 8.80 27.85 -18.04
C TYR A 75 7.41 27.34 -17.63
N TYR A 76 7.22 26.99 -16.35
CA TYR A 76 6.01 26.28 -15.92
C TYR A 76 5.35 26.80 -14.64
N SER A 77 5.96 27.75 -13.92
CA SER A 77 5.30 28.35 -12.74
C SER A 77 5.70 29.81 -12.49
N LEU A 78 4.74 30.59 -11.99
CA LEU A 78 4.90 31.95 -11.49
C LEU A 78 4.30 32.05 -10.08
N GLN A 79 5.06 32.61 -9.15
CA GLN A 79 4.54 33.03 -7.85
C GLN A 79 4.70 34.54 -7.69
N VAL A 80 3.65 35.23 -7.26
CA VAL A 80 3.70 36.66 -6.93
C VAL A 80 4.03 36.82 -5.44
N VAL A 81 5.09 37.55 -5.14
CA VAL A 81 5.55 37.89 -3.78
C VAL A 81 5.77 39.41 -3.70
N SER A 82 6.78 39.91 -2.96
CA SER A 82 7.28 41.29 -3.12
C SER A 82 7.90 41.58 -4.50
N GLY A 83 7.91 40.57 -5.37
CA GLY A 83 8.41 40.49 -6.72
C GLY A 83 7.79 39.26 -7.37
N TYR A 84 8.57 38.48 -8.13
CA TYR A 84 8.10 37.28 -8.82
C TYR A 84 9.10 36.13 -8.65
N ASN A 85 8.64 34.94 -8.26
CA ASN A 85 9.43 33.71 -8.44
C ASN A 85 8.98 33.03 -9.74
N LEU A 86 9.92 32.75 -10.62
CA LEU A 86 9.71 32.10 -11.91
C LEU A 86 10.41 30.74 -11.90
N CYS A 87 9.68 29.66 -12.22
CA CYS A 87 10.27 28.32 -12.30
C CYS A 87 10.46 27.89 -13.75
N PHE A 88 11.67 27.41 -14.03
CA PHE A 88 12.12 26.92 -15.33
C PHE A 88 12.59 25.49 -15.24
N LEU A 89 12.24 24.69 -16.24
CA LEU A 89 12.90 23.41 -16.50
C LEU A 89 14.08 23.70 -17.39
N CYS A 90 15.29 23.38 -16.92
CA CYS A 90 16.53 23.62 -17.62
C CYS A 90 17.27 22.32 -17.88
N ARG A 91 18.09 22.32 -18.93
CA ARG A 91 19.10 21.32 -19.19
C ARG A 91 20.45 21.81 -18.66
N GLN A 92 21.11 21.00 -17.85
CA GLN A 92 22.49 21.20 -17.42
C GLN A 92 23.39 20.13 -18.08
N GLY A 93 24.50 20.55 -18.68
CA GLY A 93 25.43 19.66 -19.38
C GLY A 93 25.06 19.30 -20.84
N GLY A 94 25.80 18.36 -21.42
CA GLY A 94 25.60 17.86 -22.80
C GLY A 94 26.67 18.25 -23.84
N ALA A 95 27.77 18.90 -23.44
CA ALA A 95 28.98 18.99 -24.26
C ALA A 95 29.93 17.83 -23.94
N ASN A 96 30.61 17.28 -24.95
CA ASN A 96 31.66 16.27 -24.81
C ASN A 96 31.24 14.89 -24.23
N GLY A 97 30.00 14.45 -24.48
CA GLY A 97 29.59 13.05 -24.24
C GLY A 97 29.19 12.71 -22.80
N GLN A 98 28.97 13.70 -21.93
CA GLN A 98 28.32 13.49 -20.63
C GLN A 98 26.79 13.51 -20.76
N PRO A 99 26.04 12.71 -19.97
CA PRO A 99 24.58 12.73 -19.98
C PRO A 99 24.05 14.11 -19.56
N ALA A 100 23.09 14.66 -20.30
CA ALA A 100 22.41 15.88 -19.89
C ALA A 100 21.45 15.60 -18.73
N VAL A 101 21.44 16.48 -17.72
CA VAL A 101 20.58 16.35 -16.53
C VAL A 101 19.54 17.47 -16.56
N LEU A 102 18.30 17.15 -16.21
CA LEU A 102 17.23 18.14 -16.05
C LEU A 102 17.30 18.78 -14.67
N LYS A 103 17.19 20.11 -14.64
CA LYS A 103 17.17 20.90 -13.43
C LYS A 103 15.89 21.71 -13.33
N GLN A 104 15.28 21.75 -12.15
CA GLN A 104 14.35 22.81 -11.79
C GLN A 104 15.17 24.03 -11.38
N VAL A 105 14.91 25.17 -12.01
CA VAL A 105 15.62 26.43 -11.77
C VAL A 105 14.60 27.48 -11.39
N GLU A 106 14.76 28.03 -10.19
CA GLU A 106 13.94 29.13 -9.71
C GLU A 106 14.69 30.44 -9.86
N ILE A 107 13.99 31.44 -10.36
CA ILE A 107 14.51 32.79 -10.57
C ILE A 107 13.61 33.76 -9.84
N TYR A 108 14.19 34.52 -8.92
CA TYR A 108 13.53 35.67 -8.34
C TYR A 108 13.72 36.89 -9.23
N GLN A 109 12.64 37.62 -9.51
CA GLN A 109 12.63 38.91 -10.17
C GLN A 109 12.02 39.95 -9.23
N ASN A 110 12.67 41.10 -9.07
CA ASN A 110 12.14 42.18 -8.23
C ASN A 110 10.87 42.83 -8.83
N GLY A 111 10.08 43.53 -8.03
CA GLY A 111 8.75 44.04 -8.43
C GLY A 111 8.73 45.06 -9.59
N ASN A 112 9.86 45.69 -9.93
CA ASN A 112 10.00 46.58 -11.09
C ASN A 112 10.59 45.88 -12.32
N GLY A 113 10.96 44.59 -12.20
CA GLY A 113 11.50 43.75 -13.27
C GLY A 113 12.95 44.03 -13.65
N SER A 114 13.67 44.88 -12.92
CA SER A 114 15.03 45.32 -13.27
C SER A 114 16.13 44.40 -12.77
N GLU A 115 15.87 43.58 -11.76
CA GLU A 115 16.84 42.66 -11.17
C GLU A 115 16.27 41.24 -11.15
N CYS A 116 17.04 40.29 -11.65
CA CYS A 116 16.70 38.87 -11.67
C CYS A 116 17.88 38.07 -11.12
N THR A 117 17.62 37.10 -10.24
CA THR A 117 18.64 36.27 -9.62
C THR A 117 18.17 34.83 -9.55
N VAL A 118 19.06 33.87 -9.83
CA VAL A 118 18.80 32.44 -9.60
C VAL A 118 18.70 32.20 -8.10
N SER A 119 17.53 31.80 -7.63
CA SER A 119 17.26 31.52 -6.21
C SER A 119 17.47 30.05 -5.87
N SER A 120 17.26 29.13 -6.82
CA SER A 120 17.41 27.69 -6.60
C SER A 120 17.75 26.96 -7.90
N VAL A 121 18.57 25.91 -7.79
CA VAL A 121 18.84 24.93 -8.85
C VAL A 121 18.81 23.55 -8.21
N GLN A 122 17.86 22.71 -8.63
CA GLN A 122 17.65 21.38 -8.06
C GLN A 122 17.57 20.34 -9.18
N ASP A 123 17.97 19.10 -8.90
CA ASP A 123 17.64 17.99 -9.79
C ASP A 123 16.13 17.91 -9.96
N PHE A 124 15.68 17.86 -11.22
CA PHE A 124 14.27 17.69 -11.49
C PHE A 124 13.90 16.22 -11.30
N ASP A 125 13.37 15.89 -10.12
CA ASP A 125 12.72 14.61 -9.87
C ASP A 125 11.23 14.73 -10.23
N LEU A 126 10.88 14.12 -11.36
CA LEU A 126 9.52 14.09 -11.88
C LEU A 126 8.55 13.43 -10.90
N MET A 127 8.98 12.42 -10.15
CA MET A 127 8.10 11.66 -9.28
C MET A 127 7.82 12.44 -7.98
N ASP A 128 8.83 13.08 -7.40
CA ASP A 128 8.66 13.98 -6.24
C ASP A 128 7.79 15.20 -6.57
N TYR A 129 7.95 15.78 -7.76
CA TYR A 129 7.09 16.87 -8.24
C TYR A 129 5.61 16.45 -8.32
N MET A 130 5.34 15.19 -8.71
CA MET A 130 3.98 14.64 -8.82
C MET A 130 3.35 14.26 -7.49
N ASP A 131 4.12 13.73 -6.54
CA ASP A 131 3.63 13.38 -5.20
C ASP A 131 3.11 14.63 -4.46
N ASN A 132 3.75 15.78 -4.68
CA ASN A 132 3.28 17.07 -4.19
C ASN A 132 2.09 17.66 -4.98
N TYR A 133 1.79 17.17 -6.20
CA TYR A 133 0.82 17.75 -7.14
C TYR A 133 -0.65 17.32 -6.89
N ARG A 134 -0.91 16.29 -6.08
CA ARG A 134 -2.24 15.66 -5.93
C ARG A 134 -3.08 16.10 -4.71
N VAL A 135 -2.75 17.21 -4.04
CA VAL A 135 -3.62 17.80 -3.00
C VAL A 135 -4.68 18.69 -3.66
N PRO A 136 -5.99 18.48 -3.42
CA PRO A 136 -7.05 19.36 -3.95
C PRO A 136 -6.84 20.81 -3.49
N LEU A 137 -7.02 21.78 -4.40
CA LEU A 137 -7.18 23.19 -4.01
C LEU A 137 -8.42 23.31 -3.14
N ALA A 138 -8.24 23.54 -1.83
CA ALA A 138 -9.26 24.18 -1.02
C ALA A 138 -9.59 25.55 -1.63
N ASP A 139 -10.86 25.94 -1.58
CA ASP A 139 -11.37 27.18 -2.18
C ASP A 139 -10.45 28.38 -1.92
N ALA A 140 -10.17 29.14 -2.96
CA ALA A 140 -9.24 30.26 -2.92
C ALA A 140 -9.55 31.21 -1.73
N PRO A 141 -8.57 31.56 -0.88
CA PRO A 141 -8.82 32.43 0.26
C PRO A 141 -9.14 33.86 -0.20
N ALA A 142 -9.99 34.53 0.56
CA ALA A 142 -10.44 35.90 0.30
C ALA A 142 -9.27 36.91 0.31
N PRO A 143 -9.39 38.06 -0.39
CA PRO A 143 -8.32 39.05 -0.46
C PRO A 143 -7.97 39.60 0.93
N GLY A 144 -6.75 39.32 1.42
CA GLY A 144 -6.20 39.91 2.64
C GLY A 144 -5.68 38.94 3.70
N SER A 145 -5.77 37.62 3.53
CA SER A 145 -5.12 36.66 4.45
C SER A 145 -3.68 36.36 4.01
N SER A 146 -2.77 36.41 4.99
CA SER A 146 -1.39 35.97 4.83
C SER A 146 -1.30 34.50 5.25
N GLU A 147 -1.66 33.59 4.35
CA GLU A 147 -1.31 32.17 4.48
C GLU A 147 -0.59 31.71 3.23
N ILE A 148 0.56 31.07 3.47
CA ILE A 148 1.44 30.51 2.47
C ILE A 148 0.75 29.24 1.94
N VAL A 149 0.12 29.34 0.78
CA VAL A 149 -0.24 28.15 -0.01
C VAL A 149 1.04 27.71 -0.73
N SER A 150 1.86 26.90 -0.06
CA SER A 150 3.00 26.23 -0.68
C SER A 150 2.48 24.99 -1.42
N ASN A 151 2.00 25.17 -2.65
CA ASN A 151 1.98 24.05 -3.59
C ASN A 151 2.02 24.58 -5.05
N PRO A 152 3.11 24.33 -5.81
CA PRO A 152 3.24 24.79 -7.20
C PRO A 152 2.41 23.96 -8.22
N GLY A 153 1.58 23.01 -7.75
CA GLY A 153 1.01 21.92 -8.53
C GLY A 153 -0.25 22.18 -9.38
N ARG A 154 -0.45 23.39 -9.91
CA ARG A 154 -1.33 23.59 -11.09
C ARG A 154 -1.05 24.97 -11.64
N SER A 155 -0.27 25.10 -12.72
CA SER A 155 -0.54 26.25 -13.59
C SER A 155 -1.93 26.00 -14.15
N ALA A 156 -2.93 26.78 -13.73
CA ALA A 156 -4.25 26.72 -14.37
C ALA A 156 -4.01 26.92 -15.87
N LEU A 157 -4.28 25.89 -16.68
CA LEU A 157 -4.24 26.06 -18.13
C LEU A 157 -5.18 27.22 -18.45
N PRO A 158 -4.78 28.19 -19.30
CA PRO A 158 -5.70 29.19 -19.79
C PRO A 158 -6.95 28.50 -20.35
N GLU A 159 -8.15 29.05 -20.11
CA GLU A 159 -9.43 28.43 -20.47
C GLU A 159 -9.46 27.93 -21.92
N GLU A 160 -8.90 28.71 -22.84
CA GLU A 160 -8.73 28.34 -24.26
C GLU A 160 -7.84 27.10 -24.44
N ALA A 161 -6.69 27.04 -23.75
CA ALA A 161 -5.76 25.91 -23.83
C ALA A 161 -6.29 24.66 -23.11
N ALA A 162 -7.05 24.82 -22.03
CA ALA A 162 -7.76 23.73 -21.38
C ALA A 162 -8.79 23.13 -22.34
N ALA A 163 -9.63 23.96 -22.98
CA ALA A 163 -10.62 23.49 -23.95
C ALA A 163 -9.99 22.73 -25.14
N VAL A 164 -8.82 23.19 -25.62
CA VAL A 164 -8.07 22.49 -26.66
C VAL A 164 -7.56 21.13 -26.17
N TYR A 165 -7.00 21.05 -24.96
CA TYR A 165 -6.57 19.79 -24.35
C TYR A 165 -7.71 18.78 -24.25
N GLU A 166 -8.81 19.20 -23.63
CA GLU A 166 -10.02 18.41 -23.40
C GLU A 166 -10.58 17.76 -24.67
N GLN A 167 -10.51 18.50 -25.78
CA GLN A 167 -11.09 18.09 -27.06
C GLN A 167 -10.13 17.29 -27.95
N SER A 168 -8.82 17.28 -27.66
CA SER A 168 -7.84 16.73 -28.61
C SER A 168 -6.74 15.84 -28.02
N LEU A 169 -6.40 15.96 -26.75
CA LEU A 169 -5.19 15.32 -26.18
C LEU A 169 -5.47 14.22 -25.17
N ARG A 170 -6.72 14.03 -24.74
CA ARG A 170 -7.07 13.02 -23.73
C ARG A 170 -6.74 11.59 -24.15
N LEU A 171 -6.82 11.25 -25.44
CA LEU A 171 -6.40 9.95 -25.96
C LEU A 171 -6.18 10.02 -27.47
N ILE A 172 -4.93 9.86 -27.92
CA ILE A 172 -4.60 9.69 -29.34
C ILE A 172 -3.80 8.39 -29.48
N ASP A 173 -4.27 7.48 -30.33
CA ASP A 173 -3.56 6.26 -30.73
C ASP A 173 -2.99 5.42 -29.57
N GLY A 174 -3.74 5.28 -28.47
CA GLY A 174 -3.32 4.47 -27.31
C GLY A 174 -2.24 5.12 -26.44
N VAL A 175 -2.09 6.44 -26.52
CA VAL A 175 -1.20 7.24 -25.68
C VAL A 175 -2.03 8.31 -24.96
N GLN A 176 -1.84 8.40 -23.65
CA GLN A 176 -2.43 9.44 -22.81
C GLN A 176 -1.42 10.57 -22.62
N TYR A 177 -1.87 11.81 -22.81
CA TYR A 177 -1.09 13.01 -22.56
C TYR A 177 -1.75 13.78 -21.42
N ASP A 178 -1.05 13.97 -20.31
CA ASP A 178 -1.52 14.74 -19.16
C ASP A 178 -0.71 16.05 -19.07
N PRO A 179 -1.30 17.23 -19.32
CA PRO A 179 -0.57 18.49 -19.35
C PRO A 179 -0.04 18.87 -17.98
N LEU A 180 1.27 19.07 -17.92
CA LEU A 180 1.99 19.65 -16.78
C LEU A 180 1.98 21.18 -16.86
N ALA A 181 2.08 21.74 -18.06
CA ALA A 181 2.07 23.19 -18.29
C ALA A 181 1.66 23.58 -19.72
N TYR A 182 1.15 24.81 -19.88
CA TYR A 182 0.95 25.43 -21.19
C TYR A 182 2.19 26.27 -21.56
N LEU A 183 2.83 25.92 -22.68
CA LEU A 183 4.08 26.54 -23.12
C LEU A 183 3.86 27.75 -24.04
N GLY A 184 2.70 27.82 -24.71
CA GLY A 184 2.32 28.97 -25.52
C GLY A 184 1.53 28.61 -26.78
N LYS A 185 1.19 29.64 -27.57
CA LYS A 185 0.60 29.48 -28.91
C LYS A 185 1.40 30.19 -29.98
N GLN A 186 1.35 29.63 -31.18
CA GLN A 186 1.97 30.19 -32.38
C GLN A 186 0.90 30.33 -33.47
N GLN A 187 0.83 31.50 -34.10
CA GLN A 187 0.02 31.71 -35.29
C GLN A 187 0.81 31.28 -36.54
N ASP A 188 0.21 30.41 -37.35
CA ASP A 188 0.82 29.86 -38.57
C ASP A 188 -0.16 30.07 -39.73
N GLY A 189 -0.09 31.23 -40.36
CA GLY A 189 -1.13 31.68 -41.31
C GLY A 189 -2.49 31.83 -40.63
N THR A 190 -3.49 31.11 -41.13
CA THR A 190 -4.85 31.05 -40.55
C THR A 190 -4.98 30.05 -39.41
N ASP A 191 -3.97 29.22 -39.16
CA ASP A 191 -3.99 28.17 -38.14
C ASP A 191 -3.32 28.64 -36.84
N THR A 192 -3.66 27.98 -35.74
CA THR A 192 -3.09 28.24 -34.41
C THR A 192 -2.54 26.96 -33.81
N ASN A 193 -1.25 26.95 -33.46
CA ASN A 193 -0.61 25.84 -32.75
C ASN A 193 -0.57 26.13 -31.24
N TYR A 194 -0.87 25.13 -30.41
CA TYR A 194 -0.83 25.17 -28.94
C TYR A 194 0.23 24.18 -28.46
N ALA A 195 1.20 24.65 -27.69
CA ALA A 195 2.27 23.82 -27.14
C ALA A 195 2.02 23.53 -25.64
N TYR A 196 2.13 22.28 -25.26
CA TYR A 196 2.00 21.78 -23.90
C TYR A 196 3.27 21.04 -23.49
N LEU A 197 3.65 21.14 -22.22
CA LEU A 197 4.52 20.16 -21.59
C LEU A 197 3.61 19.09 -21.00
N CYS A 198 3.77 17.83 -21.41
CA CYS A 198 2.93 16.73 -20.98
C CYS A 198 3.75 15.62 -20.31
N TYR A 199 3.13 14.99 -19.33
CA TYR A 199 3.40 13.61 -18.99
C TYR A 199 2.71 12.73 -20.03
N THR A 200 3.46 11.86 -20.68
CA THR A 200 2.94 10.98 -21.72
C THR A 200 3.09 9.53 -21.28
N SER A 201 2.02 8.75 -21.33
CA SER A 201 2.04 7.32 -21.00
C SER A 201 1.40 6.49 -22.10
N THR A 202 2.03 5.37 -22.46
CA THR A 202 1.38 4.39 -23.35
C THR A 202 0.31 3.62 -22.58
N VAL A 203 -0.84 3.36 -23.20
CA VAL A 203 -1.94 2.60 -22.61
C VAL A 203 -1.68 1.11 -22.87
N THR A 204 -0.69 0.54 -22.17
CA THR A 204 -0.30 -0.88 -22.27
C THR A 204 -0.07 -1.50 -20.90
N GLN A 205 0.12 -2.84 -20.83
CA GLN A 205 0.42 -3.56 -19.57
C GLN A 205 1.71 -3.09 -18.88
N HIS A 206 2.62 -2.43 -19.61
CA HIS A 206 3.84 -1.82 -19.09
C HIS A 206 3.98 -0.44 -19.72
N PRO A 207 3.34 0.61 -19.15
CA PRO A 207 3.33 1.92 -19.76
C PRO A 207 4.75 2.47 -19.86
N ASP A 208 5.18 2.78 -21.08
CA ASP A 208 6.35 3.62 -21.29
C ASP A 208 5.94 5.05 -20.95
N VAL A 209 6.75 5.73 -20.14
CA VAL A 209 6.48 7.09 -19.66
C VAL A 209 7.51 8.07 -20.21
N TYR A 210 7.02 9.23 -20.64
CA TYR A 210 7.82 10.28 -21.25
C TYR A 210 7.45 11.66 -20.71
N ILE A 211 8.38 12.60 -20.90
CA ILE A 211 8.11 14.03 -20.81
C ILE A 211 8.21 14.59 -22.21
N ASP A 212 7.08 14.99 -22.76
CA ASP A 212 6.97 15.46 -24.12
C ASP A 212 6.52 16.91 -24.18
N VAL A 213 7.09 17.65 -25.13
CA VAL A 213 6.43 18.83 -25.67
C VAL A 213 5.45 18.38 -26.74
N VAL A 214 4.16 18.62 -26.50
CA VAL A 214 3.07 18.21 -27.37
C VAL A 214 2.49 19.44 -28.05
N ILE A 215 2.40 19.42 -29.38
CA ILE A 215 1.86 20.53 -30.18
C ILE A 215 0.54 20.10 -30.82
N VAL A 216 -0.54 20.82 -30.48
CA VAL A 216 -1.87 20.66 -31.09
C VAL A 216 -2.12 21.82 -32.04
N GLN A 217 -2.52 21.54 -33.26
CA GLN A 217 -2.96 22.56 -34.22
C GLN A 217 -4.47 22.68 -34.23
N LYS A 218 -4.97 23.92 -34.24
CA LYS A 218 -6.33 24.30 -34.59
C LYS A 218 -6.29 24.97 -35.97
N ASN A 219 -6.94 24.37 -36.95
CA ASN A 219 -6.94 24.92 -38.31
C ASN A 219 -7.97 26.06 -38.48
N ALA A 220 -8.00 26.69 -39.65
CA ALA A 220 -8.92 27.78 -40.00
C ALA A 220 -10.41 27.46 -39.78
N GLU A 221 -10.83 26.19 -39.92
CA GLU A 221 -12.21 25.73 -39.68
C GLU A 221 -12.48 25.37 -38.21
N GLY A 222 -11.49 25.51 -37.32
CA GLY A 222 -11.59 25.24 -35.90
C GLY A 222 -11.36 23.78 -35.50
N LYS A 223 -10.95 22.91 -36.42
CA LYS A 223 -10.65 21.50 -36.16
C LYS A 223 -9.29 21.33 -35.48
N LEU A 224 -9.24 20.46 -34.47
CA LEU A 224 -8.02 20.14 -33.71
C LEU A 224 -7.32 18.87 -34.23
N SER A 225 -5.99 18.86 -34.23
CA SER A 225 -5.16 17.68 -34.53
C SER A 225 -3.79 17.76 -33.85
N LEU A 226 -3.25 16.61 -33.44
CA LEU A 226 -1.86 16.51 -33.00
C LEU A 226 -0.92 16.82 -34.17
N LYS A 227 -0.13 17.88 -34.06
CA LYS A 227 0.84 18.30 -35.07
C LYS A 227 2.19 17.63 -34.87
N SER A 228 2.66 17.55 -33.62
CA SER A 228 3.92 16.91 -33.28
C SER A 228 4.06 16.63 -31.80
N THR A 229 4.84 15.60 -31.48
CA THR A 229 5.31 15.30 -30.12
C THR A 229 6.83 15.33 -30.14
N HIS A 230 7.46 15.98 -29.16
CA HIS A 230 8.91 16.03 -29.00
C HIS A 230 9.31 15.62 -27.59
N SER A 231 9.91 14.44 -27.46
CA SER A 231 10.36 13.94 -26.16
C SER A 231 11.59 14.69 -25.67
N LEU A 232 11.44 15.36 -24.53
CA LEU A 232 12.54 16.00 -23.81
C LEU A 232 13.37 14.96 -23.05
N LEU A 233 12.75 13.85 -22.67
CA LEU A 233 13.39 12.65 -22.12
C LEU A 233 12.89 11.42 -22.87
N GLY A 234 13.82 10.69 -23.49
CA GLY A 234 13.53 9.40 -24.11
C GLY A 234 13.54 8.29 -23.07
N LYS A 235 12.51 7.43 -23.12
CA LYS A 235 12.39 6.12 -22.47
C LYS A 235 13.13 6.01 -21.13
N ARG A 236 12.53 6.52 -20.05
CA ARG A 236 12.72 5.84 -18.77
C ARG A 236 11.92 4.55 -18.87
N THR A 237 12.57 3.49 -19.33
CA THR A 237 12.14 2.14 -18.99
C THR A 237 11.92 2.18 -17.49
N TRP A 238 10.72 1.84 -17.03
CA TRP A 238 10.48 1.45 -15.64
C TRP A 238 11.73 0.69 -15.18
N HIS A 239 12.50 1.25 -14.24
CA HIS A 239 13.77 0.64 -13.89
C HIS A 239 13.41 -0.71 -13.24
N PRO A 240 13.67 -1.84 -13.92
CA PRO A 240 13.73 -3.10 -13.20
C PRO A 240 14.87 -2.95 -12.19
N ALA A 241 14.89 -3.85 -11.22
CA ALA A 241 15.73 -3.74 -10.04
C ALA A 241 17.14 -3.17 -10.29
N VAL A 242 17.71 -2.49 -9.29
CA VAL A 242 19.16 -2.23 -9.28
C VAL A 242 19.82 -3.61 -9.36
N ASN A 243 20.44 -3.89 -10.52
CA ASN A 243 20.99 -5.15 -11.02
C ASN A 243 20.02 -6.25 -11.55
N GLY A 244 18.70 -6.06 -11.55
CA GLY A 244 17.72 -6.95 -12.20
C GLY A 244 17.52 -8.34 -11.57
N LEU A 245 18.21 -8.63 -10.47
CA LEU A 245 18.23 -9.95 -9.80
C LEU A 245 16.98 -10.21 -8.95
N LEU A 246 16.44 -9.15 -8.34
CA LEU A 246 15.20 -9.17 -7.58
C LEU A 246 14.05 -8.72 -8.48
N ASN A 247 12.99 -9.53 -8.57
CA ASN A 247 11.78 -9.21 -9.32
C ASN A 247 10.55 -9.54 -8.50
N TYR A 248 9.47 -8.80 -8.76
CA TYR A 248 8.17 -9.04 -8.16
C TYR A 248 7.12 -9.06 -9.24
N THR A 249 6.40 -10.17 -9.32
CA THR A 249 5.19 -10.31 -10.13
C THR A 249 3.98 -10.22 -9.20
N PHE A 250 3.15 -9.19 -9.35
CA PHE A 250 1.85 -9.16 -8.67
C PHE A 250 0.89 -10.11 -9.36
N GLU A 251 0.15 -10.88 -8.57
CA GLU A 251 -0.79 -11.92 -9.03
C GLU A 251 -2.04 -11.89 -8.14
N GLY A 252 -3.07 -12.65 -8.50
CA GLY A 252 -4.32 -12.69 -7.73
C GLY A 252 -5.34 -11.62 -8.11
N ASP A 253 -6.43 -11.58 -7.35
CA ASP A 253 -7.59 -10.72 -7.64
C ASP A 253 -7.26 -9.24 -7.39
N ASN A 254 -6.35 -8.96 -6.45
CA ASN A 254 -5.92 -7.61 -6.10
C ASN A 254 -4.62 -7.17 -6.80
N GLN A 255 -4.20 -7.86 -7.86
CA GLN A 255 -2.92 -7.59 -8.53
C GLN A 255 -2.78 -6.14 -9.02
N TYR A 256 -3.88 -5.48 -9.41
CA TYR A 256 -3.89 -4.07 -9.87
C TYR A 256 -4.35 -3.07 -8.79
N THR A 257 -4.67 -3.55 -7.59
CA THR A 257 -5.16 -2.71 -6.49
C THR A 257 -3.98 -2.14 -5.71
N ALA A 258 -3.98 -0.82 -5.51
CA ALA A 258 -3.00 -0.14 -4.68
C ALA A 258 -2.99 -0.71 -3.25
N GLY A 259 -1.79 -0.87 -2.68
CA GLY A 259 -1.61 -1.37 -1.31
C GLY A 259 -1.65 -2.88 -1.14
N TYR A 260 -1.94 -3.66 -2.19
CA TYR A 260 -1.96 -5.13 -2.12
C TYR A 260 -0.68 -5.74 -2.68
N ALA A 261 -0.10 -6.67 -1.92
CA ALA A 261 1.16 -7.35 -2.18
C ALA A 261 0.97 -8.77 -2.74
N GLU A 262 -0.23 -9.20 -3.09
CA GLU A 262 -0.46 -10.54 -3.63
C GLU A 262 0.44 -10.82 -4.84
N GLY A 263 1.15 -11.97 -4.80
CA GLY A 263 2.02 -12.37 -5.90
C GLY A 263 3.32 -13.05 -5.47
N THR A 264 4.31 -13.01 -6.36
CA THR A 264 5.54 -13.77 -6.23
C THR A 264 6.77 -12.86 -6.31
N LEU A 265 7.54 -12.82 -5.22
CA LEU A 265 8.89 -12.26 -5.18
C LEU A 265 9.90 -13.33 -5.62
N SER A 266 10.85 -12.95 -6.46
CA SER A 266 11.91 -13.83 -6.96
C SER A 266 13.27 -13.16 -6.89
N LEU A 267 14.28 -13.89 -6.39
CA LEU A 267 15.65 -13.43 -6.30
C LEU A 267 16.59 -14.46 -6.94
N THR A 268 17.32 -14.05 -7.96
CA THR A 268 18.41 -14.84 -8.55
C THR A 268 19.74 -14.44 -7.92
N ALA A 269 20.42 -15.36 -7.25
CA ALA A 269 21.68 -15.09 -6.58
C ALA A 269 22.87 -15.34 -7.52
N GLU A 270 23.76 -14.37 -7.69
CA GLU A 270 25.03 -14.54 -8.42
C GLU A 270 26.09 -15.24 -7.56
N GLU A 271 25.97 -15.15 -6.24
CA GLU A 271 26.87 -15.78 -5.27
C GLU A 271 26.09 -16.68 -4.31
N ALA A 272 26.76 -17.66 -3.70
CA ALA A 272 26.13 -18.47 -2.67
C ALA A 272 25.99 -17.64 -1.39
N GLY A 273 24.79 -17.58 -0.82
CA GLY A 273 24.51 -16.68 0.28
C GLY A 273 23.20 -16.94 0.99
N THR A 274 22.96 -16.13 2.01
CA THR A 274 21.68 -16.05 2.70
C THR A 274 21.18 -14.62 2.57
N TYR A 275 20.02 -14.48 1.94
CA TYR A 275 19.42 -13.21 1.57
C TYR A 275 18.16 -13.01 2.39
N GLN A 276 18.01 -11.83 2.99
CA GLN A 276 16.79 -11.38 3.63
C GLN A 276 16.13 -10.33 2.75
N LEU A 277 14.82 -10.42 2.60
CA LEU A 277 14.04 -9.48 1.81
C LEU A 277 13.28 -8.55 2.74
N TYR A 278 13.27 -7.25 2.45
CA TYR A 278 12.60 -6.23 3.27
C TYR A 278 11.77 -5.29 2.41
N TRP A 279 10.65 -4.82 2.96
CA TRP A 279 10.04 -3.58 2.52
C TRP A 279 10.94 -2.41 2.91
N ALA A 280 11.12 -1.46 2.00
CA ALA A 280 12.03 -0.34 2.19
C ALA A 280 11.44 0.96 1.65
N ASP A 281 11.84 2.07 2.27
CA ASP A 281 11.69 3.41 1.70
C ASP A 281 12.83 3.68 0.70
N ASP A 282 13.16 4.95 0.47
CA ASP A 282 14.23 5.31 -0.46
C ASP A 282 15.65 5.14 0.09
N SER A 283 15.79 4.96 1.39
CA SER A 283 17.07 4.94 2.11
C SER A 283 17.31 3.64 2.87
N ASN A 284 16.27 3.06 3.49
CA ASN A 284 16.37 1.95 4.45
C ASN A 284 15.22 0.96 4.34
N ALA A 285 15.43 -0.26 4.84
CA ALA A 285 14.33 -1.11 5.27
C ALA A 285 13.42 -0.35 6.25
N LEU A 286 12.11 -0.57 6.14
CA LEU A 286 11.13 0.11 6.99
C LEU A 286 11.27 -0.33 8.46
N ASP A 287 11.28 0.65 9.36
CA ASP A 287 11.33 0.42 10.80
C ASP A 287 10.03 -0.25 11.30
N GLY A 288 10.19 -1.19 12.25
CA GLY A 288 9.05 -1.88 12.87
C GLY A 288 8.47 -3.04 12.05
N TYR A 289 9.08 -3.38 10.91
CA TYR A 289 8.72 -4.55 10.11
C TYR A 289 9.79 -5.63 10.18
N TYR A 290 9.35 -6.88 10.25
CA TYR A 290 10.22 -8.03 10.05
C TYR A 290 10.61 -8.16 8.57
N PRO A 291 11.70 -8.89 8.23
CA PRO A 291 11.95 -9.27 6.85
C PRO A 291 10.73 -10.00 6.29
N ILE A 292 10.38 -9.71 5.03
CA ILE A 292 9.37 -10.43 4.24
C ILE A 292 9.68 -11.93 4.26
N GLY A 293 10.96 -12.27 4.15
CA GLY A 293 11.43 -13.62 4.37
C GLY A 293 12.92 -13.77 4.10
N LYS A 294 13.36 -15.03 4.11
CA LYS A 294 14.78 -15.42 4.03
C LYS A 294 14.97 -16.51 2.99
N LEU A 295 15.91 -16.30 2.06
CA LEU A 295 16.28 -17.24 1.02
C LEU A 295 17.74 -17.65 1.18
N LYS A 296 18.02 -18.96 1.25
CA LYS A 296 19.39 -19.49 1.22
C LYS A 296 19.64 -20.08 -0.16
N LEU A 297 20.49 -19.42 -0.95
CA LEU A 297 20.65 -19.68 -2.38
C LEU A 297 22.11 -19.97 -2.72
N LYS A 298 22.33 -20.78 -3.75
CA LYS A 298 23.61 -20.98 -4.42
C LYS A 298 23.79 -19.97 -5.56
N ALA A 299 25.03 -19.81 -6.02
CA ALA A 299 25.30 -19.05 -7.24
C ALA A 299 24.53 -19.61 -8.44
N GLY A 300 23.83 -18.74 -9.16
CA GLY A 300 22.92 -19.03 -10.27
C GLY A 300 21.52 -19.53 -9.86
N GLU A 301 21.22 -19.70 -8.58
CA GLU A 301 19.92 -20.20 -8.11
C GLU A 301 18.91 -19.07 -7.96
N THR A 302 17.65 -19.33 -8.34
CA THR A 302 16.52 -18.44 -8.10
C THR A 302 15.67 -18.98 -6.96
N GLY A 303 15.50 -18.18 -5.90
CA GLY A 303 14.53 -18.45 -4.84
C GLY A 303 13.28 -17.60 -4.99
N THR A 304 12.16 -18.08 -4.47
CA THR A 304 10.87 -17.35 -4.49
C THR A 304 10.25 -17.25 -3.10
N ILE A 305 9.50 -16.16 -2.88
CA ILE A 305 8.61 -15.97 -1.74
C ILE A 305 7.23 -15.64 -2.31
N HIS A 306 6.21 -16.39 -1.88
CA HIS A 306 4.83 -16.16 -2.27
C HIS A 306 4.12 -15.33 -1.20
N MET A 307 3.52 -14.22 -1.63
CA MET A 307 2.74 -13.32 -0.80
C MET A 307 1.27 -13.68 -0.99
N GLY A 308 0.63 -14.07 0.11
CA GLY A 308 -0.73 -14.59 0.11
C GLY A 308 -1.79 -13.52 -0.16
N TYR A 309 -3.00 -13.98 -0.42
CA TYR A 309 -4.22 -13.17 -0.54
C TYR A 309 -4.31 -12.13 0.61
N HIS A 310 -4.65 -10.89 0.29
CA HIS A 310 -4.78 -9.75 1.21
C HIS A 310 -3.50 -9.34 1.97
N THR A 311 -2.33 -9.80 1.54
CA THR A 311 -1.08 -9.26 2.11
C THR A 311 -0.95 -7.79 1.75
N ALA A 312 -0.77 -6.91 2.73
CA ALA A 312 -0.62 -5.47 2.50
C ALA A 312 0.83 -5.09 2.17
N ILE A 313 0.99 -4.13 1.27
CA ILE A 313 2.23 -3.36 1.10
C ILE A 313 2.25 -2.32 2.24
N PRO A 314 3.29 -2.30 3.08
CA PRO A 314 3.39 -1.31 4.15
C PRO A 314 3.35 0.13 3.65
N VAL A 315 2.76 1.01 4.47
CA VAL A 315 2.77 2.45 4.23
C VAL A 315 4.22 2.94 4.21
N GLY A 316 4.53 3.81 3.24
CA GLY A 316 5.89 4.32 3.04
C GLY A 316 6.83 3.36 2.31
N ALA A 317 6.42 2.11 2.02
CA ALA A 317 7.21 1.22 1.18
C ALA A 317 7.26 1.77 -0.26
N ARG A 318 8.47 2.04 -0.73
CA ARG A 318 8.76 2.45 -2.11
C ARG A 318 9.52 1.36 -2.87
N ARG A 319 10.14 0.42 -2.14
CA ARG A 319 11.06 -0.59 -2.65
C ARG A 319 10.92 -1.90 -1.89
N VAL A 320 11.35 -2.98 -2.54
CA VAL A 320 11.73 -4.24 -1.88
C VAL A 320 13.23 -4.38 -2.05
N ILE A 321 13.95 -4.68 -0.98
CA ILE A 321 15.40 -4.91 -1.04
C ILE A 321 15.74 -6.33 -0.64
N ALA A 322 16.75 -6.91 -1.30
CA ALA A 322 17.42 -8.12 -0.88
C ALA A 322 18.78 -7.74 -0.28
N THR A 323 19.13 -8.30 0.88
CA THR A 323 20.39 -8.02 1.56
C THR A 323 21.00 -9.25 2.21
N THR A 324 22.32 -9.26 2.35
CA THR A 324 23.09 -10.26 3.12
C THR A 324 23.50 -9.76 4.50
N GLY A 325 23.19 -8.50 4.86
CA GLY A 325 23.49 -7.96 6.20
C GLY A 325 23.12 -6.50 6.44
N SER A 326 23.31 -5.59 5.46
CA SER A 326 22.97 -4.16 5.61
C SER A 326 21.50 -3.90 5.28
N THR A 327 20.80 -3.12 6.10
CA THR A 327 19.41 -2.70 5.81
C THR A 327 19.33 -1.37 5.04
N PHE A 328 20.47 -0.75 4.73
CA PHE A 328 20.54 0.43 3.87
C PHE A 328 20.28 0.03 2.42
N VAL A 329 19.43 0.78 1.73
CA VAL A 329 19.10 0.51 0.32
C VAL A 329 20.31 0.71 -0.59
N ALA A 330 21.20 1.65 -0.25
CA ALA A 330 22.43 1.88 -1.00
C ALA A 330 23.40 0.69 -1.00
N ASP A 331 23.33 -0.14 0.05
CA ASP A 331 24.19 -1.33 0.22
C ASP A 331 23.46 -2.63 -0.13
N ALA A 332 22.20 -2.54 -0.57
CA ALA A 332 21.40 -3.72 -0.85
C ALA A 332 21.99 -4.53 -2.00
N TYR A 333 21.91 -5.85 -1.89
CA TYR A 333 22.37 -6.77 -2.92
C TYR A 333 21.58 -6.60 -4.22
N SER A 334 20.26 -6.41 -4.11
CA SER A 334 19.40 -5.99 -5.21
C SER A 334 18.19 -5.25 -4.67
N VAL A 335 17.68 -4.29 -5.45
CA VAL A 335 16.59 -3.39 -5.06
C VAL A 335 15.56 -3.41 -6.14
N TRP A 336 14.31 -3.74 -5.82
CA TRP A 336 13.18 -3.68 -6.74
C TRP A 336 12.25 -2.54 -6.37
N ASN A 337 11.90 -1.68 -7.32
CA ASN A 337 11.04 -0.51 -7.07
C ASN A 337 9.57 -0.91 -7.16
N ILE A 338 8.80 -0.58 -6.13
CA ILE A 338 7.35 -0.81 -6.12
C ILE A 338 6.72 0.15 -7.13
N PRO A 339 5.93 -0.32 -8.11
CA PRO A 339 5.17 0.52 -9.03
C PRO A 339 4.32 1.53 -8.28
N TYR A 340 4.22 2.75 -8.80
CA TYR A 340 3.50 3.84 -8.12
C TYR A 340 2.03 3.50 -7.89
N ASP A 341 1.37 2.93 -8.88
CA ASP A 341 -0.02 2.45 -8.83
C ASP A 341 -0.25 1.31 -7.82
N LYS A 342 0.82 0.68 -7.33
CA LYS A 342 0.79 -0.33 -6.28
C LYS A 342 1.03 0.23 -4.88
N ARG A 343 1.51 1.46 -4.74
CA ARG A 343 1.75 2.10 -3.44
C ARG A 343 0.42 2.59 -2.85
N LEU A 344 0.32 2.60 -1.51
CA LEU A 344 -0.79 3.29 -0.86
C LEU A 344 -0.72 4.79 -1.18
N SER A 345 -1.87 5.40 -1.44
CA SER A 345 -1.98 6.79 -1.92
C SER A 345 -1.68 7.84 -0.86
N TRP A 346 -1.62 7.44 0.41
CA TRP A 346 -1.21 8.29 1.52
C TRP A 346 0.19 7.86 1.95
N ASP A 347 1.07 8.83 2.18
CA ASP A 347 2.40 8.58 2.70
C ASP A 347 2.41 8.69 4.24
N ASN A 348 3.56 8.40 4.86
CA ASN A 348 3.71 8.50 6.31
C ASN A 348 3.57 9.94 6.87
N THR A 349 3.33 10.95 6.04
CA THR A 349 3.10 12.33 6.49
C THR A 349 1.62 12.60 6.79
N GLU A 350 0.70 11.84 6.20
CA GLU A 350 -0.72 11.89 6.58
C GLU A 350 -0.93 11.08 7.86
N LYS A 351 -1.40 11.76 8.92
CA LYS A 351 -1.71 11.08 10.18
C LYS A 351 -2.96 10.21 10.01
N PRO A 352 -2.95 8.95 10.48
CA PRO A 352 -4.16 8.15 10.60
C PRO A 352 -5.25 8.92 11.36
N LEU A 353 -6.53 8.74 10.98
CA LEU A 353 -7.66 9.38 11.68
C LEU A 353 -7.67 9.00 13.17
N TYR A 354 -7.37 7.73 13.44
CA TYR A 354 -7.05 7.16 14.73
C TYR A 354 -6.23 5.87 14.52
N THR A 355 -5.68 5.34 15.60
CA THR A 355 -4.91 4.11 15.65
C THR A 355 -5.32 3.28 16.84
N PHE A 356 -5.31 1.96 16.70
CA PHE A 356 -5.49 1.08 17.84
C PHE A 356 -4.57 -0.13 17.73
N ASN A 357 -4.25 -0.73 18.88
CA ASN A 357 -3.61 -2.04 18.91
C ASN A 357 -4.64 -3.09 19.31
N THR A 358 -4.57 -4.25 18.66
CA THR A 358 -5.33 -5.44 19.06
C THR A 358 -4.43 -6.35 19.88
N PHE A 359 -4.83 -6.68 21.10
CA PHE A 359 -4.19 -7.68 21.97
C PHE A 359 -5.14 -8.85 22.20
N SER A 360 -4.59 -10.01 22.53
CA SER A 360 -5.36 -11.16 22.99
C SER A 360 -4.54 -12.02 23.92
N ASP A 361 -5.20 -12.83 24.74
CA ASP A 361 -4.57 -13.92 25.48
C ASP A 361 -3.37 -13.41 26.29
N ILE A 362 -3.66 -12.41 27.13
CA ILE A 362 -2.71 -11.78 28.04
C ILE A 362 -2.41 -12.73 29.20
N HIS A 363 -3.38 -13.56 29.60
CA HIS A 363 -3.25 -14.64 30.59
C HIS A 363 -2.49 -14.19 31.86
N ILE A 364 -2.88 -13.07 32.48
CA ILE A 364 -2.28 -12.65 33.74
C ILE A 364 -2.51 -13.75 34.80
N ASP A 365 -1.40 -14.33 35.27
CA ASP A 365 -1.40 -15.38 36.29
C ASP A 365 -0.11 -15.34 37.11
N LYS A 366 -0.25 -15.43 38.44
CA LYS A 366 0.88 -15.46 39.37
C LYS A 366 1.40 -16.86 39.71
N GLY A 367 0.68 -17.90 39.32
CA GLY A 367 0.92 -19.29 39.75
C GLY A 367 1.34 -20.24 38.62
N SER A 368 1.05 -19.91 37.37
CA SER A 368 1.31 -20.79 36.24
C SER A 368 2.70 -20.56 35.61
N LEU A 369 3.48 -21.63 35.50
CA LEU A 369 4.75 -21.63 34.73
C LEU A 369 4.52 -21.29 33.26
N TRP A 370 3.31 -21.50 32.73
CA TRP A 370 2.97 -21.26 31.33
C TRP A 370 2.79 -19.78 30.99
N TYR A 371 2.53 -18.93 31.99
CA TYR A 371 2.23 -17.51 31.80
C TYR A 371 3.11 -16.60 32.66
N VAL A 372 4.25 -17.12 33.14
CA VAL A 372 5.16 -16.43 34.06
C VAL A 372 5.66 -15.07 33.55
N ASN A 373 5.67 -14.86 32.22
CA ASN A 373 6.10 -13.64 31.58
C ASN A 373 4.96 -12.71 31.14
N ALA A 374 3.69 -13.05 31.41
CA ALA A 374 2.52 -12.29 30.96
C ALA A 374 2.57 -10.80 31.37
N GLU A 375 2.85 -10.52 32.65
CA GLU A 375 2.96 -9.13 33.15
C GLU A 375 4.11 -8.36 32.45
N ALA A 376 5.24 -9.02 32.17
CA ALA A 376 6.40 -8.41 31.52
C ALA A 376 6.13 -8.13 30.03
N ASN A 377 5.51 -9.08 29.34
CA ASN A 377 5.10 -8.93 27.95
C ASN A 377 4.06 -7.81 27.80
N LEU A 378 3.09 -7.73 28.72
CA LEU A 378 2.09 -6.66 28.71
C LEU A 378 2.75 -5.30 28.89
N LYS A 379 3.70 -5.19 29.81
CA LYS A 379 4.49 -3.96 29.97
C LYS A 379 5.24 -3.57 28.70
N GLN A 380 5.82 -4.53 27.98
CA GLN A 380 6.53 -4.25 26.73
C GLN A 380 5.57 -3.81 25.62
N ALA A 381 4.42 -4.47 25.50
CA ALA A 381 3.37 -4.13 24.54
C ALA A 381 2.82 -2.72 24.80
N LEU A 382 2.52 -2.37 26.05
CA LEU A 382 2.08 -1.01 26.40
C LEU A 382 3.13 0.05 26.08
N LYS A 383 4.42 -0.24 26.33
CA LYS A 383 5.51 0.66 25.94
C LYS A 383 5.58 0.84 24.41
N PHE A 384 5.34 -0.21 23.65
CA PHE A 384 5.23 -0.12 22.20
C PHE A 384 4.07 0.79 21.79
N SER A 385 2.89 0.62 22.40
CA SER A 385 1.72 1.47 22.13
C SER A 385 1.97 2.95 22.47
N VAL A 386 2.68 3.25 23.56
CA VAL A 386 3.12 4.63 23.88
C VAL A 386 4.06 5.18 22.81
N ASN A 387 5.09 4.41 22.43
CA ASN A 387 6.07 4.83 21.43
C ASN A 387 5.46 5.08 20.05
N LYS A 388 4.33 4.43 19.76
CA LYS A 388 3.59 4.56 18.51
C LYS A 388 2.41 5.54 18.59
N ASP A 389 2.24 6.23 19.72
CA ASP A 389 1.16 7.21 19.95
C ASP A 389 -0.24 6.63 19.67
N VAL A 390 -0.49 5.41 20.18
CA VAL A 390 -1.71 4.65 19.87
C VAL A 390 -2.92 5.18 20.63
N ASP A 391 -4.01 5.52 19.92
CA ASP A 391 -5.19 6.17 20.51
C ASP A 391 -5.95 5.28 21.51
N TYR A 392 -6.05 3.97 21.28
CA TYR A 392 -6.63 3.02 22.24
C TYR A 392 -6.20 1.57 21.99
N ILE A 393 -6.42 0.69 22.96
CA ILE A 393 -6.17 -0.76 22.85
C ILE A 393 -7.50 -1.51 22.86
N VAL A 394 -7.61 -2.51 21.99
CA VAL A 394 -8.73 -3.45 21.92
C VAL A 394 -8.22 -4.83 22.32
N VAL A 395 -8.88 -5.51 23.24
CA VAL A 395 -8.47 -6.83 23.73
C VAL A 395 -9.53 -7.87 23.42
N SER A 396 -9.19 -8.92 22.66
CA SER A 396 -10.11 -9.98 22.27
C SER A 396 -10.13 -11.16 23.26
N GLY A 397 -10.15 -10.90 24.57
CA GLY A 397 -10.35 -11.92 25.60
C GLY A 397 -9.10 -12.60 26.16
N ASP A 398 -9.34 -13.46 27.15
CA ASP A 398 -8.34 -14.17 27.95
C ASP A 398 -7.34 -13.19 28.60
N VAL A 399 -7.89 -12.19 29.29
CA VAL A 399 -7.10 -11.17 30.00
C VAL A 399 -6.43 -11.81 31.22
N VAL A 400 -7.18 -12.62 31.96
CA VAL A 400 -6.71 -13.37 33.14
C VAL A 400 -6.93 -14.86 32.95
N THR A 401 -6.26 -15.71 33.76
CA THR A 401 -6.41 -17.17 33.64
C THR A 401 -7.50 -17.76 34.52
N ASN A 402 -7.90 -17.01 35.53
CA ASN A 402 -8.78 -17.36 36.64
C ASN A 402 -8.31 -18.65 37.37
N ASP A 403 -6.99 -18.82 37.53
CA ASP A 403 -6.39 -20.04 38.14
C ASP A 403 -5.85 -19.76 39.56
N SER A 404 -5.23 -18.58 39.75
CA SER A 404 -4.70 -18.09 41.02
C SER A 404 -5.71 -17.27 41.84
N GLY A 405 -6.90 -17.05 41.28
CA GLY A 405 -8.03 -16.32 41.87
C GLY A 405 -8.31 -15.00 41.12
N PRO A 406 -9.54 -14.78 40.62
CA PRO A 406 -9.81 -13.76 39.60
C PRO A 406 -9.53 -12.34 40.09
N ASP A 407 -9.96 -12.00 41.31
CA ASP A 407 -9.68 -10.67 41.89
C ASP A 407 -8.17 -10.37 41.95
N LYS A 408 -7.33 -11.38 42.24
CA LYS A 408 -5.87 -11.19 42.35
C LYS A 408 -5.19 -10.97 41.01
N GLU A 409 -5.71 -11.61 39.96
CA GLU A 409 -5.19 -11.52 38.60
C GLU A 409 -5.64 -10.21 37.95
N TRP A 410 -6.92 -9.84 38.09
CA TRP A 410 -7.41 -8.52 37.68
C TRP A 410 -6.69 -7.38 38.42
N ASP A 411 -6.44 -7.52 39.72
CA ASP A 411 -5.60 -6.57 40.48
C ASP A 411 -4.17 -6.47 39.92
N ALA A 412 -3.61 -7.56 39.38
CA ALA A 412 -2.27 -7.58 38.80
C ALA A 412 -2.28 -6.91 37.42
N TYR A 413 -3.25 -7.23 36.58
CA TYR A 413 -3.50 -6.57 35.30
C TYR A 413 -3.61 -5.05 35.47
N GLN A 414 -4.48 -4.60 36.37
CA GLN A 414 -4.68 -3.17 36.67
C GLN A 414 -3.43 -2.51 37.27
N LYS A 415 -2.60 -3.24 38.01
CA LYS A 415 -1.28 -2.73 38.47
C LYS A 415 -0.28 -2.56 37.33
N VAL A 416 -0.32 -3.40 36.30
CA VAL A 416 0.54 -3.22 35.12
C VAL A 416 0.08 -2.00 34.33
N LEU A 417 -1.23 -1.85 34.09
CA LEU A 417 -1.80 -0.67 33.42
C LEU A 417 -1.48 0.63 34.17
N SER A 418 -1.78 0.71 35.46
CA SER A 418 -1.55 1.93 36.27
C SER A 418 -0.08 2.32 36.46
N ARG A 419 0.86 1.41 36.19
CA ARG A 419 2.31 1.69 36.22
C ARG A 419 2.90 1.94 34.82
N SER A 420 2.08 1.83 33.79
CA SER A 420 2.46 2.13 32.42
C SER A 420 2.36 3.64 32.15
N ASP A 421 3.12 4.11 31.18
CA ASP A 421 2.95 5.46 30.61
C ASP A 421 1.78 5.49 29.60
N TYR A 422 1.19 4.34 29.27
CA TYR A 422 0.00 4.25 28.43
C TYR A 422 -1.23 4.66 29.24
N VAL A 423 -1.79 5.83 28.92
CA VAL A 423 -2.92 6.45 29.64
C VAL A 423 -4.23 6.45 28.87
N ASN A 424 -4.18 5.97 27.62
CA ASN A 424 -5.32 5.94 26.72
C ASN A 424 -6.24 4.73 27.04
N PRO A 425 -7.50 4.74 26.55
CA PRO A 425 -8.46 3.68 26.83
C PRO A 425 -7.97 2.28 26.41
N VAL A 426 -8.33 1.30 27.22
CA VAL A 426 -8.22 -0.13 26.92
C VAL A 426 -9.63 -0.70 26.99
N TRP A 427 -10.04 -1.41 25.94
CA TRP A 427 -11.38 -1.98 25.83
C TRP A 427 -11.29 -3.49 25.65
N GLU A 428 -11.84 -4.24 26.58
CA GLU A 428 -11.73 -5.69 26.61
C GLU A 428 -13.05 -6.39 26.27
N SER A 429 -12.96 -7.46 25.48
CA SER A 429 -13.89 -8.59 25.45
C SER A 429 -13.43 -9.61 26.50
N ASP A 430 -14.33 -10.47 26.97
CA ASP A 430 -13.94 -11.65 27.75
C ASP A 430 -13.56 -12.84 26.86
N GLY A 431 -12.88 -13.82 27.46
CA GLY A 431 -12.56 -15.12 26.90
C GLY A 431 -12.85 -16.28 27.88
N ASN A 432 -12.62 -17.51 27.43
CA ASN A 432 -12.98 -18.69 28.20
C ASN A 432 -12.11 -18.87 29.46
N HIS A 433 -10.88 -18.34 29.49
CA HIS A 433 -10.05 -18.34 30.69
C HIS A 433 -10.53 -17.33 31.73
N ASP A 434 -11.10 -16.19 31.32
CA ASP A 434 -11.73 -15.25 32.25
C ASP A 434 -12.90 -15.93 33.00
N MET A 435 -13.56 -16.91 32.35
CA MET A 435 -14.69 -17.70 32.87
C MET A 435 -14.29 -19.06 33.47
N ARG A 436 -12.98 -19.37 33.57
CA ARG A 436 -12.48 -20.74 33.76
C ARG A 436 -13.02 -21.49 34.97
N GLN A 437 -13.24 -20.82 36.10
CA GLN A 437 -13.80 -21.47 37.30
C GLN A 437 -15.32 -21.60 37.19
N SER A 438 -16.00 -20.51 36.87
CA SER A 438 -17.45 -20.44 36.71
C SER A 438 -17.80 -19.22 35.88
N VAL A 439 -18.72 -19.39 34.92
CA VAL A 439 -19.22 -18.31 34.06
C VAL A 439 -19.78 -17.16 34.90
N SER A 440 -20.65 -17.45 35.88
CA SER A 440 -21.28 -16.39 36.68
C SER A 440 -20.28 -15.59 37.52
N SER A 441 -19.27 -16.23 38.13
CA SER A 441 -18.25 -15.50 38.89
C SER A 441 -17.21 -14.85 37.99
N GLY A 442 -16.90 -15.46 36.85
CA GLY A 442 -16.01 -14.92 35.84
C GLY A 442 -16.56 -13.63 35.26
N LEU A 443 -17.82 -13.62 34.80
CA LEU A 443 -18.48 -12.43 34.26
C LEU A 443 -18.51 -11.29 35.27
N LYS A 444 -18.80 -11.59 36.55
CA LYS A 444 -18.75 -10.58 37.62
C LYS A 444 -17.35 -10.01 37.80
N SER A 445 -16.32 -10.86 37.72
CA SER A 445 -14.93 -10.44 37.90
C SER A 445 -14.43 -9.65 36.68
N PHE A 446 -14.81 -10.07 35.49
CA PHE A 446 -14.55 -9.36 34.24
C PHE A 446 -15.18 -7.97 34.27
N VAL A 447 -16.50 -7.86 34.49
CA VAL A 447 -17.22 -6.57 34.50
C VAL A 447 -16.63 -5.58 35.52
N LYS A 448 -16.24 -6.08 36.70
CA LYS A 448 -15.54 -5.28 37.72
C LYS A 448 -14.09 -4.95 37.30
N GLY A 449 -13.39 -5.91 36.70
CA GLY A 449 -11.97 -5.85 36.40
C GLY A 449 -11.61 -5.02 35.17
N SER A 450 -12.48 -5.00 34.15
CA SER A 450 -12.40 -4.13 32.97
C SER A 450 -13.01 -2.74 33.22
N GLY A 451 -13.72 -2.56 34.33
CA GLY A 451 -14.36 -1.29 34.69
C GLY A 451 -15.66 -1.01 33.94
N THR A 452 -16.27 -2.02 33.30
CA THR A 452 -17.60 -1.88 32.67
C THR A 452 -18.73 -1.81 33.70
N ASP A 453 -18.47 -2.16 34.96
CA ASP A 453 -19.40 -2.02 36.10
C ASP A 453 -19.83 -0.57 36.39
N GLY A 454 -18.96 0.39 36.07
CA GLY A 454 -19.22 1.83 36.17
C GLY A 454 -19.87 2.45 34.93
N SER A 455 -20.01 1.70 33.84
CA SER A 455 -20.71 2.14 32.64
C SER A 455 -22.23 2.06 32.81
N ASP A 456 -22.99 2.84 32.03
CA ASP A 456 -24.45 2.76 31.99
C ASP A 456 -24.98 1.35 31.63
N SER A 457 -24.13 0.47 31.09
CA SER A 457 -24.50 -0.90 30.73
C SER A 457 -24.36 -1.88 31.90
N GLY A 458 -23.26 -1.86 32.66
CA GLY A 458 -22.91 -2.92 33.61
C GLY A 458 -22.93 -4.34 33.01
N LEU A 459 -22.82 -4.45 31.68
CA LEU A 459 -22.92 -5.69 30.92
C LEU A 459 -21.53 -6.24 30.58
N SER A 460 -21.45 -7.55 30.33
CA SER A 460 -20.24 -8.19 29.82
C SER A 460 -20.03 -8.01 28.32
N TYR A 461 -21.05 -7.56 27.59
CA TYR A 461 -20.99 -7.16 26.19
C TYR A 461 -21.49 -5.73 26.03
N PHE A 462 -20.82 -4.96 25.18
CA PHE A 462 -21.05 -3.53 25.02
C PHE A 462 -20.49 -3.04 23.69
N SER A 463 -20.74 -1.78 23.35
CA SER A 463 -20.14 -1.16 22.16
C SER A 463 -19.63 0.23 22.49
N MET A 464 -18.62 0.68 21.75
CA MET A 464 -18.18 2.08 21.76
C MET A 464 -18.17 2.62 20.33
N THR A 465 -18.30 3.94 20.20
CA THR A 465 -18.21 4.65 18.92
C THR A 465 -16.99 5.54 18.97
N GLU A 466 -16.10 5.41 17.98
CA GLU A 466 -14.95 6.30 17.84
C GLU A 466 -15.46 7.71 17.50
N GLU A 467 -15.03 8.72 18.25
CA GLU A 467 -15.66 10.05 18.24
C GLU A 467 -15.40 10.84 16.96
N LYS A 468 -14.25 10.64 16.30
CA LYS A 468 -13.83 11.38 15.11
C LYS A 468 -14.47 10.85 13.84
N THR A 469 -14.54 9.53 13.68
CA THR A 469 -15.02 8.86 12.45
C THR A 469 -16.43 8.31 12.58
N GLY A 470 -16.88 8.10 13.81
CA GLY A 470 -18.13 7.41 14.08
C GLY A 470 -18.03 5.89 13.94
N ASP A 471 -16.84 5.32 13.72
CA ASP A 471 -16.66 3.87 13.59
C ASP A 471 -17.12 3.13 14.85
N LEU A 472 -17.70 1.95 14.67
CA LEU A 472 -18.33 1.19 15.74
C LEU A 472 -17.47 0.00 16.15
N PHE A 473 -17.15 -0.11 17.44
CA PHE A 473 -16.55 -1.32 18.03
C PHE A 473 -17.60 -2.03 18.87
N ILE A 474 -17.79 -3.32 18.63
CA ILE A 474 -18.77 -4.17 19.30
C ILE A 474 -18.00 -5.26 20.04
N PHE A 475 -18.13 -5.32 21.36
CA PHE A 475 -17.46 -6.29 22.23
C PHE A 475 -18.49 -7.33 22.68
N MET A 476 -18.33 -8.56 22.21
CA MET A 476 -19.17 -9.69 22.61
C MET A 476 -18.60 -10.42 23.83
N SER A 477 -19.40 -11.29 24.42
CA SER A 477 -19.07 -12.03 25.65
C SER A 477 -19.43 -13.50 25.50
N LEU A 478 -18.56 -14.39 25.96
CA LEU A 478 -18.82 -15.82 26.16
C LEU A 478 -19.68 -15.99 27.44
N GLU A 479 -20.91 -15.51 27.41
CA GLU A 479 -21.73 -15.32 28.61
C GLU A 479 -22.50 -16.58 29.06
N LEU A 480 -22.60 -17.59 28.19
CA LEU A 480 -23.33 -18.84 28.51
C LEU A 480 -22.41 -19.96 28.98
N SER A 481 -21.15 -19.97 28.53
CA SER A 481 -20.22 -21.07 28.82
C SER A 481 -18.76 -20.61 28.77
N LYS A 482 -17.87 -21.54 29.11
CA LYS A 482 -16.41 -21.38 29.11
C LYS A 482 -15.75 -22.40 28.17
N SER A 483 -16.52 -23.02 27.28
CA SER A 483 -16.08 -24.19 26.51
C SER A 483 -16.65 -24.16 25.09
N PRO A 484 -16.17 -23.24 24.24
CA PRO A 484 -16.77 -22.94 22.92
C PRO A 484 -16.93 -24.15 21.99
N GLN A 485 -16.09 -25.17 22.16
CA GLN A 485 -16.17 -26.44 21.42
C GLN A 485 -17.35 -27.36 21.77
N SER A 486 -17.98 -27.19 22.94
CA SER A 486 -18.90 -28.16 23.52
C SER A 486 -20.16 -27.55 24.14
N SER A 487 -20.46 -26.29 23.81
CA SER A 487 -21.62 -25.57 24.34
C SER A 487 -22.07 -24.43 23.43
N GLU A 488 -23.30 -23.98 23.69
CA GLU A 488 -23.78 -22.66 23.27
C GLU A 488 -23.00 -21.59 24.04
N GLU A 489 -22.47 -20.59 23.33
CA GLU A 489 -21.71 -19.49 23.96
C GLU A 489 -22.50 -18.19 24.06
N PHE A 490 -23.48 -17.96 23.18
CA PHE A 490 -24.19 -16.68 23.09
C PHE A 490 -25.67 -16.80 23.43
N SER A 491 -26.18 -15.89 24.28
CA SER A 491 -27.62 -15.82 24.52
C SER A 491 -28.37 -15.25 23.31
N ASP A 492 -29.65 -15.60 23.18
CA ASP A 492 -30.53 -14.99 22.17
C ASP A 492 -30.60 -13.46 22.33
N LYS A 493 -30.47 -12.94 23.56
CA LYS A 493 -30.46 -11.50 23.84
C LYS A 493 -29.22 -10.83 23.26
N GLN A 494 -28.04 -11.39 23.47
CA GLN A 494 -26.80 -10.85 22.93
C GLN A 494 -26.77 -10.95 21.41
N LEU A 495 -27.19 -12.09 20.84
CA LEU A 495 -27.27 -12.27 19.38
C LEU A 495 -28.25 -11.28 18.74
N ALA A 496 -29.42 -11.04 19.34
CA ALA A 496 -30.36 -10.04 18.86
C ALA A 496 -29.79 -8.61 18.93
N TRP A 497 -29.05 -8.30 20.00
CA TRP A 497 -28.39 -7.01 20.19
C TRP A 497 -27.32 -6.75 19.13
N VAL A 498 -26.38 -7.67 18.91
CA VAL A 498 -25.35 -7.50 17.87
C VAL A 498 -25.94 -7.49 16.48
N THR A 499 -26.96 -8.31 16.20
CA THR A 499 -27.66 -8.31 14.91
C THR A 499 -28.23 -6.93 14.60
N LYS A 500 -28.89 -6.31 15.58
CA LYS A 500 -29.44 -4.95 15.42
C LYS A 500 -28.35 -3.92 15.14
N LEU A 501 -27.24 -3.96 15.89
CA LEU A 501 -26.11 -3.04 15.66
C LEU A 501 -25.54 -3.21 14.26
N LEU A 502 -25.37 -4.44 13.78
CA LEU A 502 -24.88 -4.72 12.42
C LEU A 502 -25.87 -4.24 11.35
N GLU A 503 -27.17 -4.46 11.52
CA GLU A 503 -28.21 -3.99 10.58
C GLU A 503 -28.23 -2.46 10.46
N GLU A 504 -28.03 -1.74 11.55
CA GLU A 504 -28.05 -0.28 11.59
C GLU A 504 -26.75 0.36 11.09
N ASN A 505 -25.61 -0.32 11.24
CA ASN A 505 -24.30 0.33 11.08
C ASN A 505 -23.42 -0.27 9.97
N ALA A 506 -23.50 -1.57 9.70
CA ALA A 506 -22.53 -2.23 8.81
C ALA A 506 -22.48 -1.59 7.42
N SER A 507 -23.59 -1.10 6.86
CA SER A 507 -23.61 -0.49 5.53
C SER A 507 -23.16 0.97 5.46
N THR A 508 -22.94 1.64 6.60
CA THR A 508 -22.76 3.11 6.66
C THR A 508 -21.45 3.58 7.28
N ARG A 509 -20.73 2.70 7.98
CA ARG A 509 -19.48 3.00 8.69
C ARG A 509 -18.65 1.73 8.87
N ASN A 510 -17.40 1.87 9.30
CA ASN A 510 -16.62 0.68 9.66
C ASN A 510 -17.15 0.10 10.97
N VAL A 511 -17.20 -1.23 11.03
CA VAL A 511 -17.61 -1.97 12.21
C VAL A 511 -16.53 -2.99 12.55
N PHE A 512 -16.03 -2.92 13.79
CA PHE A 512 -15.10 -3.87 14.36
C PHE A 512 -15.85 -4.72 15.39
N LEU A 513 -16.02 -6.00 15.09
CA LEU A 513 -16.61 -6.98 15.98
C LEU A 513 -15.49 -7.68 16.73
N VAL A 514 -15.50 -7.60 18.06
CA VAL A 514 -14.47 -8.16 18.94
C VAL A 514 -15.10 -9.30 19.72
N GLN A 515 -14.55 -10.50 19.55
CA GLN A 515 -14.97 -11.69 20.26
C GLN A 515 -13.77 -12.64 20.37
N HIS A 516 -13.67 -13.40 21.46
CA HIS A 516 -12.49 -14.21 21.74
C HIS A 516 -12.26 -15.44 20.83
N ALA A 517 -13.20 -16.39 20.82
CA ALA A 517 -13.02 -17.69 20.19
C ALA A 517 -13.44 -17.71 18.71
N PRO A 518 -12.54 -18.04 17.76
CA PRO A 518 -12.89 -18.16 16.35
C PRO A 518 -13.78 -19.38 16.09
N VAL A 519 -14.32 -19.45 14.87
CA VAL A 519 -15.26 -20.50 14.46
C VAL A 519 -14.50 -21.69 13.87
N LYS A 520 -14.82 -22.89 14.37
CA LYS A 520 -14.19 -24.13 13.91
C LYS A 520 -14.39 -24.35 12.42
N GLY A 521 -13.31 -24.56 11.68
CA GLY A 521 -13.33 -24.83 10.24
C GLY A 521 -13.66 -23.59 9.41
N PHE A 522 -13.49 -22.39 9.97
CA PHE A 522 -13.93 -21.14 9.38
C PHE A 522 -13.08 -19.94 9.82
N GLY A 523 -12.07 -19.62 9.00
CA GLY A 523 -11.42 -18.31 9.01
C GLY A 523 -10.01 -18.28 9.62
N ALA A 524 -9.64 -17.10 10.12
CA ALA A 524 -8.33 -16.85 10.70
C ALA A 524 -8.11 -17.59 12.03
N GLY A 525 -6.87 -17.97 12.32
CA GLY A 525 -6.47 -18.69 13.53
C GLY A 525 -6.90 -20.16 13.55
N ASP A 526 -7.54 -20.66 12.50
CA ASP A 526 -8.23 -21.95 12.43
C ASP A 526 -7.41 -23.02 11.66
N ARG A 527 -6.18 -23.28 12.07
CA ARG A 527 -5.35 -24.31 11.41
C ARG A 527 -5.83 -25.72 11.80
N MET A 528 -6.69 -26.34 10.98
CA MET A 528 -7.22 -27.70 11.20
C MET A 528 -6.16 -28.81 11.33
N SER A 529 -4.92 -28.55 10.89
CA SER A 529 -3.78 -29.47 11.06
C SER A 529 -3.00 -29.27 12.36
N ASN A 530 -3.31 -28.24 13.15
CA ASN A 530 -2.67 -28.01 14.44
C ASN A 530 -3.22 -28.99 15.50
N PRO A 531 -2.37 -29.76 16.22
CA PRO A 531 -2.82 -30.62 17.32
C PRO A 531 -3.49 -29.88 18.51
N TYR A 532 -3.26 -28.57 18.65
CA TYR A 532 -3.88 -27.67 19.65
C TYR A 532 -5.17 -26.99 19.18
N TYR A 533 -5.71 -27.37 18.03
CA TYR A 533 -6.99 -26.92 17.44
C TYR A 533 -8.27 -27.17 18.30
N LYS A 534 -8.10 -27.57 19.57
CA LYS A 534 -9.22 -27.88 20.47
C LYS A 534 -9.66 -26.60 21.16
N GLY A 535 -10.95 -26.29 21.12
CA GLY A 535 -11.53 -25.17 21.89
C GLY A 535 -12.40 -24.21 21.07
N LEU A 536 -12.33 -24.23 19.74
CA LEU A 536 -13.04 -23.31 18.84
C LEU A 536 -14.56 -23.45 18.89
N LEU A 537 -15.29 -22.40 18.50
CA LEU A 537 -16.76 -22.42 18.45
C LEU A 537 -17.25 -23.56 17.54
N ASN A 538 -17.99 -24.50 18.13
CA ASN A 538 -18.61 -25.58 17.37
C ASN A 538 -19.99 -25.14 16.84
N THR A 539 -20.16 -25.17 15.52
CA THR A 539 -21.40 -24.79 14.83
C THR A 539 -22.50 -25.85 14.87
N ASP A 540 -22.27 -27.00 15.53
CA ASP A 540 -23.37 -27.91 15.89
C ASP A 540 -24.33 -27.27 16.92
N TYR A 541 -23.88 -26.25 17.64
CA TYR A 541 -24.65 -25.45 18.58
C TYR A 541 -25.27 -24.24 17.87
N ALA A 542 -26.55 -23.98 18.12
CA ALA A 542 -27.37 -23.07 17.33
C ALA A 542 -26.94 -21.60 17.47
N SER A 543 -26.53 -21.14 18.66
CA SER A 543 -26.03 -19.78 18.88
C SER A 543 -24.69 -19.55 18.17
N ASN A 544 -23.80 -20.54 18.19
CA ASN A 544 -22.50 -20.48 17.52
C ASN A 544 -22.68 -20.47 15.98
N GLN A 545 -23.62 -21.25 15.47
CA GLN A 545 -23.99 -21.24 14.05
C GLN A 545 -24.59 -19.89 13.64
N LYS A 546 -25.49 -19.30 14.44
CA LYS A 546 -26.02 -17.95 14.19
C LYS A 546 -24.91 -16.89 14.15
N PHE A 547 -23.90 -17.00 15.02
CA PHE A 547 -22.74 -16.10 14.98
C PHE A 547 -21.97 -16.22 13.66
N LYS A 548 -21.68 -17.44 13.20
CA LYS A 548 -21.08 -17.66 11.87
C LYS A 548 -21.93 -17.06 10.73
N GLU A 549 -23.25 -17.19 10.81
CA GLU A 549 -24.17 -16.60 9.84
C GLU A 549 -24.10 -15.07 9.80
N LEU A 550 -23.85 -14.40 10.94
CA LEU A 550 -23.61 -12.96 10.97
C LEU A 550 -22.31 -12.60 10.22
N LEU A 551 -21.23 -13.35 10.43
CA LEU A 551 -19.97 -13.12 9.73
C LEU A 551 -20.11 -13.28 8.21
N LEU A 552 -20.93 -14.25 7.75
CA LEU A 552 -21.23 -14.43 6.32
C LEU A 552 -22.16 -13.34 5.76
N LYS A 553 -23.11 -12.84 6.57
CA LYS A 553 -24.09 -11.85 6.14
C LYS A 553 -23.48 -10.45 5.94
N TYR A 554 -22.44 -10.12 6.70
CA TYR A 554 -21.82 -8.79 6.70
C TYR A 554 -20.33 -8.87 6.31
N PRO A 555 -20.01 -9.06 5.02
CA PRO A 555 -18.62 -9.27 4.58
C PRO A 555 -17.71 -8.05 4.75
N ASN A 556 -18.28 -6.87 4.97
CA ASN A 556 -17.55 -5.61 5.06
C ASN A 556 -17.20 -5.19 6.50
N ILE A 557 -17.50 -6.01 7.50
CA ILE A 557 -17.06 -5.78 8.88
C ILE A 557 -15.70 -6.45 9.13
N VAL A 558 -15.02 -6.03 10.20
CA VAL A 558 -13.77 -6.65 10.65
C VAL A 558 -14.05 -7.43 11.94
N PHE A 559 -13.76 -8.73 11.97
CA PHE A 559 -13.85 -9.57 13.16
C PHE A 559 -12.45 -9.77 13.77
N LEU A 560 -12.27 -9.33 15.02
CA LEU A 560 -11.03 -9.49 15.79
C LEU A 560 -11.19 -10.62 16.82
N SER A 561 -10.28 -11.59 16.79
CA SER A 561 -10.28 -12.78 17.66
C SER A 561 -8.90 -13.15 18.20
N GLY A 562 -8.84 -14.17 19.06
CA GLY A 562 -7.61 -14.78 19.55
C GLY A 562 -7.78 -16.27 19.81
N HIS A 563 -7.59 -16.71 21.07
CA HIS A 563 -7.85 -18.06 21.58
C HIS A 563 -6.86 -19.16 21.13
N THR A 564 -6.43 -19.18 19.87
CA THR A 564 -5.59 -20.29 19.36
C THR A 564 -4.10 -20.10 19.61
N HIS A 565 -3.68 -18.86 19.93
CA HIS A 565 -2.31 -18.45 20.24
C HIS A 565 -1.37 -18.54 19.03
N GLU A 566 -1.91 -18.77 17.83
CA GLU A 566 -1.12 -18.97 16.60
C GLU A 566 -0.31 -17.73 16.24
N ASP A 567 1.00 -17.91 16.13
CA ASP A 567 1.94 -16.85 15.77
C ASP A 567 1.75 -16.37 14.32
N PHE A 568 2.03 -15.08 14.06
CA PHE A 568 1.97 -14.51 12.71
C PHE A 568 2.84 -15.25 11.68
N VAL A 569 3.93 -15.91 12.10
CA VAL A 569 4.77 -16.72 11.19
C VAL A 569 4.00 -17.86 10.53
N MET A 570 2.85 -18.25 11.09
CA MET A 570 2.00 -19.31 10.56
C MET A 570 1.28 -18.90 9.29
N ASN A 571 1.12 -17.59 9.05
CA ASN A 571 0.46 -17.04 7.87
C ASN A 571 -1.02 -17.49 7.71
N TYR A 572 -1.73 -17.63 8.84
CA TYR A 572 -3.17 -17.93 8.89
C TYR A 572 -3.93 -16.95 9.80
N ASN A 573 -3.40 -15.74 9.99
CA ASN A 573 -3.95 -14.74 10.91
C ASN A 573 -4.96 -13.80 10.25
N TYR A 574 -5.21 -13.98 8.95
CA TYR A 574 -6.22 -13.27 8.18
C TYR A 574 -6.97 -14.25 7.28
N ASP A 575 -8.30 -14.09 7.19
CA ASP A 575 -9.16 -14.79 6.24
C ASP A 575 -10.48 -14.00 6.09
N ASP A 576 -11.08 -13.99 4.91
CA ASP A 576 -12.41 -13.41 4.63
C ASP A 576 -13.31 -14.37 3.84
N ALA A 577 -12.96 -15.65 3.86
CA ALA A 577 -13.56 -16.72 3.08
C ALA A 577 -13.63 -16.38 1.57
N ASN A 578 -12.55 -15.83 1.01
CA ASN A 578 -12.46 -15.35 -0.37
C ASN A 578 -13.53 -14.29 -0.68
N GLY A 579 -13.64 -13.28 0.20
CA GLY A 579 -14.58 -12.18 0.09
C GLY A 579 -16.06 -12.54 0.33
N THR A 580 -16.34 -13.73 0.88
CA THR A 580 -17.73 -14.18 1.18
C THR A 580 -18.14 -14.00 2.64
N ALA A 581 -17.19 -13.66 3.51
CA ALA A 581 -17.41 -13.40 4.92
C ALA A 581 -16.73 -12.10 5.35
N ALA A 582 -16.95 -11.72 6.61
CA ALA A 582 -16.26 -10.62 7.27
C ALA A 582 -14.74 -10.78 7.15
N HIS A 583 -14.01 -9.66 7.23
CA HIS A 583 -12.56 -9.67 7.36
C HIS A 583 -12.17 -10.19 8.75
N MET A 584 -11.71 -11.43 8.86
CA MET A 584 -11.38 -12.06 10.13
C MET A 584 -9.89 -11.94 10.40
N ILE A 585 -9.53 -11.36 11.55
CA ILE A 585 -8.15 -11.17 12.00
C ILE A 585 -7.99 -11.91 13.33
N HIS A 586 -7.03 -12.84 13.37
CA HIS A 586 -6.63 -13.54 14.57
C HIS A 586 -5.38 -12.89 15.17
N THR A 587 -5.51 -12.46 16.43
CA THR A 587 -4.48 -11.84 17.25
C THR A 587 -3.74 -12.92 18.04
N PRO A 588 -2.43 -13.12 17.83
CA PRO A 588 -1.64 -14.08 18.61
C PRO A 588 -1.66 -13.77 20.11
N SER A 589 -1.29 -14.78 20.92
CA SER A 589 -1.20 -14.58 22.37
C SER A 589 -0.05 -13.67 22.75
N LEU A 590 -0.39 -12.63 23.52
CA LEU A 590 0.58 -11.74 24.13
C LEU A 590 1.40 -12.46 25.22
N ALA A 591 0.78 -13.38 25.97
CA ALA A 591 1.48 -14.15 27.00
C ALA A 591 2.52 -15.11 26.40
N GLY A 592 2.18 -15.75 25.27
CA GLY A 592 3.10 -16.61 24.54
C GLY A 592 2.42 -17.32 23.36
N SER A 593 2.84 -16.93 22.15
CA SER A 593 2.39 -17.55 20.90
C SER A 593 2.95 -18.96 20.70
N THR A 594 2.24 -19.77 19.91
CA THR A 594 2.65 -21.12 19.51
C THR A 594 3.29 -21.11 18.12
N MET A 595 4.46 -21.76 17.96
CA MET A 595 5.12 -21.95 16.66
C MET A 595 5.44 -23.43 16.38
N PRO A 596 5.40 -23.89 15.10
CA PRO A 596 5.86 -25.22 14.70
C PRO A 596 7.34 -25.42 14.98
N ASN A 597 7.65 -26.55 15.59
CA ASN A 597 9.02 -26.97 15.86
C ASN A 597 9.76 -27.26 14.56
N SER A 598 11.00 -26.81 14.47
CA SER A 598 11.88 -27.11 13.34
C SER A 598 12.46 -28.54 13.37
N SER A 599 12.17 -29.35 14.40
CA SER A 599 12.73 -30.72 14.51
C SER A 599 11.79 -31.71 15.19
N ASP A 600 10.81 -32.25 14.45
CA ASP A 600 9.75 -33.18 14.89
C ASP A 600 8.54 -32.50 15.53
N ASP A 601 7.39 -32.56 14.85
CA ASP A 601 5.97 -32.49 15.23
C ASP A 601 5.52 -31.99 16.64
N GLY A 602 6.26 -31.12 17.33
CA GLY A 602 5.95 -30.67 18.69
C GLY A 602 6.30 -29.21 18.94
N LEU A 603 5.32 -28.31 18.76
CA LEU A 603 5.41 -26.85 18.85
C LEU A 603 6.19 -26.33 20.09
N GLU A 604 7.07 -25.33 19.92
CA GLU A 604 7.59 -24.51 21.03
C GLU A 604 6.72 -23.25 21.17
N ARG A 605 6.36 -22.89 22.41
CA ARG A 605 5.83 -21.54 22.70
C ARG A 605 7.01 -20.58 22.81
N ASN A 606 6.90 -19.40 22.22
CA ASN A 606 7.99 -18.40 22.17
C ASN A 606 8.18 -17.69 23.53
N GLY A 607 8.27 -18.46 24.62
CA GLY A 607 8.21 -18.01 26.01
C GLY A 607 9.56 -17.68 26.63
N GLY A 608 10.65 -17.52 25.87
CA GLY A 608 11.90 -17.11 26.48
C GLY A 608 13.12 -17.10 25.58
N LYS A 609 13.31 -16.01 24.84
CA LYS A 609 14.61 -15.33 24.71
C LYS A 609 14.34 -13.83 24.58
N GLY A 610 14.42 -13.14 25.71
CA GLY A 610 14.54 -11.69 25.73
C GLY A 610 15.89 -11.22 25.21
#